data_AF-I4K4I2-F1
#
_entry.id   AF-I4K4I2-F1
#
_cell.length_a   1.000
_cell.length_b   1.000
_cell.length_c   1.000
_cell.angle_alpha   90.00
_cell.angle_beta   90.00
_cell.angle_gamma   90.00
#
_symmetry.space_group_name_H-M   'P 1'
#
loop_
_entity.id
_entity.type
_entity.pdbx_description
1 polymer ?
#
loop_
_entity_poly.entity_id
_entity_poly.type
_entity_poly.pdbx_seq_one_letter_code
_entity_poly.pdbx_strand_id
1 'polypeptide(L)'
;MTFRLDLMNRAGLFCNYAAWHEQGDNWQDSAHLSLSYYLGACVYALEKMEKLQAESVEQFKEIEPGLRWKYDQVYFRSPGMFDIAASYSSFLLNLRLAQNTLLTVLGKRLKKSVPQSMTAFMSKLKSQPLDKIYRDMIESYWNTSGDELRHYRDLDQHRGLVLREFWIDRSGPDLKLLTYLPDNPLSHKSADFTYHKKKNALSYALAAFDDFHALVNDISVAVGFVQEKSFGNNHVISASMDQAVSLLFDPFQNKFCVHESLCCREKPEYRYHAQDADLDKYEFIKVNKLFPIKKSFSTHRTHSQ
;
A
#
# COMPACT_ATOMS: atom_id res chain seq x y z
N MET A 1 14.84 4.28 12.74
CA MET A 1 13.54 4.17 12.05
C MET A 1 12.55 3.34 12.87
N THR A 2 11.24 3.52 12.73
CA THR A 2 10.28 2.54 13.27
C THR A 2 10.35 1.24 12.45
N PHE A 3 10.16 0.08 13.09
CA PHE A 3 10.17 -1.21 12.40
C PHE A 3 9.20 -1.25 11.20
N ARG A 4 8.00 -0.67 11.35
CA ARG A 4 6.98 -0.63 10.29
C ARG A 4 7.45 0.15 9.06
N LEU A 5 8.03 1.35 9.27
CA LEU A 5 8.53 2.17 8.17
C LEU A 5 9.76 1.54 7.50
N ASP A 6 10.59 0.84 8.27
CA ASP A 6 11.73 0.10 7.74
C ASP A 6 11.30 -1.00 6.76
N LEU A 7 10.28 -1.80 7.13
CA LEU A 7 9.71 -2.82 6.24
C LEU A 7 9.16 -2.21 4.94
N MET A 8 8.39 -1.12 5.05
CA MET A 8 7.83 -0.42 3.89
C MET A 8 8.93 0.14 2.99
N ASN A 9 9.95 0.77 3.59
CA ASN A 9 11.09 1.34 2.88
C ASN A 9 11.87 0.27 2.10
N ARG A 10 12.07 -0.92 2.68
CA ARG A 10 12.68 -2.07 1.99
C ARG A 10 11.88 -2.56 0.79
N ALA A 11 10.56 -2.38 0.79
CA ALA A 11 9.68 -2.66 -0.35
C ALA A 11 9.67 -1.52 -1.39
N GLY A 12 10.47 -0.46 -1.21
CA GLY A 12 10.45 0.72 -2.08
C GLY A 12 9.31 1.69 -1.78
N LEU A 13 8.63 1.54 -0.63
CA LEU A 13 7.56 2.43 -0.21
C LEU A 13 8.07 3.54 0.72
N PHE A 14 7.66 4.77 0.46
CA PHE A 14 7.95 5.94 1.29
C PHE A 14 9.46 6.18 1.52
N CYS A 15 10.30 5.82 0.55
CA CYS A 15 11.76 5.93 0.62
C CYS A 15 12.26 7.30 1.07
N ASN A 16 11.77 8.37 0.44
CA ASN A 16 12.17 9.73 0.77
C ASN A 16 11.66 10.15 2.15
N TYR A 17 10.45 9.72 2.51
CA TYR A 17 9.92 9.96 3.85
C TYR A 17 10.65 9.17 4.93
N ALA A 18 11.16 7.98 4.63
CA ALA A 18 11.98 7.22 5.56
C ALA A 18 13.28 7.98 5.90
N ALA A 19 13.91 8.63 4.92
CA ALA A 19 15.04 9.53 5.16
C ALA A 19 14.64 10.75 6.03
N TRP A 20 13.47 11.35 5.77
CA TRP A 20 12.93 12.43 6.58
C TRP A 20 12.69 12.01 8.04
N HIS A 21 12.04 10.87 8.25
CA HIS A 21 11.74 10.30 9.56
C HIS A 21 13.02 9.99 10.36
N GLU A 22 14.12 9.64 9.71
CA GLU A 22 15.39 9.32 10.39
C GLU A 22 16.23 10.55 10.75
N GLN A 23 15.92 11.74 10.24
CA GLN A 23 16.73 12.93 10.52
C GLN A 23 16.56 13.42 11.96
N GLY A 24 17.67 13.51 12.71
CA GLY A 24 17.72 14.12 14.04
C GLY A 24 16.76 13.42 15.00
N ASP A 25 15.89 14.19 15.66
CA ASP A 25 14.93 13.69 16.64
C ASP A 25 13.57 13.31 16.03
N ASN A 26 13.41 13.39 14.69
CA ASN A 26 12.12 13.10 14.03
C ASN A 26 11.63 11.68 14.30
N TRP A 27 12.53 10.73 14.59
CA TRP A 27 12.15 9.35 14.87
C TRP A 27 11.45 9.17 16.22
N GLN A 28 11.56 10.15 17.13
CA GLN A 28 10.82 10.19 18.40
C GLN A 28 9.59 11.11 18.33
N ASP A 29 9.47 11.94 17.29
CA ASP A 29 8.35 12.88 17.16
C ASP A 29 7.03 12.12 16.98
N SER A 30 6.04 12.49 17.81
CA SER A 30 4.74 11.80 17.84
C SER A 30 3.99 11.85 16.51
N ALA A 31 4.16 12.90 15.70
CA ALA A 31 3.51 13.00 14.40
C ALA A 31 4.17 12.05 13.38
N HIS A 32 5.50 11.96 13.38
CA HIS A 32 6.23 10.99 12.55
C HIS A 32 5.93 9.53 12.95
N LEU A 33 5.88 9.25 14.26
CA LEU A 33 5.47 7.94 14.79
C LEU A 33 4.03 7.58 14.38
N SER A 34 3.10 8.53 14.50
CA SER A 34 1.71 8.32 14.11
C SER A 34 1.59 8.08 12.60
N LEU A 35 2.27 8.88 11.78
CA LEU A 35 2.24 8.71 10.32
C LEU A 35 2.79 7.34 9.91
N SER A 36 3.95 6.94 10.46
CA SER A 36 4.51 5.61 10.17
C SER A 36 3.63 4.45 10.64
N TYR A 37 2.94 4.61 11.78
CA TYR A 37 1.96 3.65 12.25
C TYR A 37 0.77 3.51 11.28
N TYR A 38 0.16 4.63 10.86
CA TYR A 38 -0.99 4.62 9.97
C TYR A 38 -0.65 4.05 8.58
N LEU A 39 0.53 4.39 8.05
CA LEU A 39 1.03 3.82 6.80
C LEU A 39 1.21 2.29 6.90
N GLY A 40 1.82 1.81 7.98
CA GLY A 40 1.98 0.37 8.23
C GLY A 40 0.64 -0.36 8.39
N ALA A 41 -0.34 0.29 9.04
CA ALA A 41 -1.69 -0.26 9.18
C ALA A 41 -2.42 -0.37 7.82
N CYS A 42 -2.20 0.59 6.91
CA CYS A 42 -2.74 0.52 5.54
C CYS A 42 -2.14 -0.67 4.77
N VAL A 43 -0.82 -0.83 4.82
CA VAL A 43 -0.13 -1.97 4.18
C VAL A 43 -0.65 -3.30 4.71
N TYR A 44 -0.73 -3.44 6.03
CA TYR A 44 -1.28 -4.64 6.66
C TYR A 44 -2.72 -4.93 6.23
N ALA A 45 -3.58 -3.90 6.17
CA ALA A 45 -4.96 -4.05 5.74
C ALA A 45 -5.07 -4.51 4.27
N LEU A 46 -4.26 -3.94 3.38
CA LEU A 46 -4.20 -4.34 1.97
C LEU A 46 -3.74 -5.80 1.80
N GLU A 47 -2.68 -6.20 2.50
CA GLU A 47 -2.20 -7.60 2.54
C GLU A 47 -3.28 -8.56 3.03
N LYS A 48 -3.93 -8.20 4.14
CA LYS A 48 -4.97 -9.03 4.73
C LYS A 48 -6.14 -9.19 3.76
N MET A 49 -6.55 -8.12 3.06
CA MET A 49 -7.61 -8.21 2.05
C MET A 49 -7.26 -9.11 0.88
N GLU A 50 -6.06 -8.99 0.30
CA GLU A 50 -5.62 -9.86 -0.80
C GLU A 50 -5.61 -11.33 -0.39
N LYS A 51 -5.00 -11.63 0.78
CA LYS A 51 -4.95 -12.99 1.32
C LYS A 51 -6.35 -13.57 1.50
N LEU A 52 -7.27 -12.83 2.11
CA LEU A 52 -8.64 -13.28 2.34
C LEU A 52 -9.44 -13.42 1.04
N GLN A 53 -9.15 -12.61 0.02
CA GLN A 53 -9.76 -12.79 -1.31
C GLN A 53 -9.32 -14.12 -1.92
N ALA A 54 -8.02 -14.46 -1.86
CA ALA A 54 -7.51 -15.74 -2.32
C ALA A 54 -8.12 -16.92 -1.55
N GLU A 55 -8.14 -16.85 -0.22
CA GLU A 55 -8.76 -17.90 0.62
C GLU A 55 -10.26 -18.08 0.32
N SER A 56 -10.98 -16.98 0.08
CA SER A 56 -12.40 -17.01 -0.30
C SER A 56 -12.62 -17.68 -1.66
N VAL A 57 -11.71 -17.49 -2.60
CA VAL A 57 -11.74 -18.17 -3.91
C VAL A 57 -11.47 -19.66 -3.73
N GLU A 58 -10.51 -20.07 -2.91
CA GLU A 58 -10.23 -21.49 -2.65
C GLU A 58 -11.42 -22.18 -1.97
N GLN A 59 -12.05 -21.55 -0.98
CA GLN A 59 -13.29 -22.05 -0.36
C GLN A 59 -14.41 -22.23 -1.38
N PHE A 60 -14.52 -21.32 -2.35
CA PHE A 60 -15.50 -21.46 -3.43
C PHE A 60 -15.17 -22.64 -4.35
N LYS A 61 -13.90 -22.88 -4.67
CA LYS A 61 -13.47 -24.03 -5.49
C LYS A 61 -13.79 -25.38 -4.86
N GLU A 62 -13.84 -25.48 -3.53
CA GLU A 62 -14.20 -26.72 -2.83
C GLU A 62 -15.67 -27.11 -3.05
N ILE A 63 -16.56 -26.12 -3.23
CA ILE A 63 -18.01 -26.34 -3.39
C ILE A 63 -18.47 -26.31 -4.85
N GLU A 64 -17.70 -25.68 -5.74
CA GLU A 64 -18.06 -25.43 -7.14
C GLU A 64 -18.32 -26.70 -7.98
N PRO A 65 -17.54 -27.80 -7.88
CA PRO A 65 -17.70 -28.97 -8.75
C PRO A 65 -19.06 -29.67 -8.65
N GLY A 66 -19.79 -29.47 -7.55
CA GLY A 66 -21.12 -30.03 -7.32
C GLY A 66 -22.28 -29.17 -7.83
N LEU A 67 -22.00 -27.97 -8.35
CA LEU A 67 -23.01 -26.94 -8.57
C LEU A 67 -23.15 -26.61 -10.06
N ARG A 68 -24.40 -26.44 -10.52
CA ARG A 68 -24.71 -25.92 -11.85
C ARG A 68 -25.05 -24.46 -11.75
N TRP A 69 -24.34 -23.64 -12.51
CA TRP A 69 -24.46 -22.19 -12.45
C TRP A 69 -25.04 -21.64 -13.75
N LYS A 70 -25.97 -20.69 -13.62
CA LYS A 70 -26.60 -20.01 -14.75
C LYS A 70 -25.87 -18.74 -15.19
N TYR A 71 -25.11 -18.14 -14.28
CA TYR A 71 -24.49 -16.83 -14.46
C TYR A 71 -22.99 -16.89 -14.18
N ASP A 72 -22.22 -16.04 -14.86
CA ASP A 72 -20.77 -15.94 -14.67
C ASP A 72 -20.42 -15.29 -13.33
N GLN A 73 -21.27 -14.39 -12.84
CA GLN A 73 -21.12 -13.75 -11.54
C GLN A 73 -22.07 -14.40 -10.53
N VAL A 74 -21.49 -14.96 -9.47
CA VAL A 74 -22.22 -15.62 -8.40
C VAL A 74 -22.09 -14.79 -7.14
N TYR A 75 -23.22 -14.39 -6.56
CA TYR A 75 -23.21 -13.74 -5.26
C TYR A 75 -22.68 -14.71 -4.22
N PHE A 76 -21.61 -14.34 -3.53
CA PHE A 76 -20.89 -15.23 -2.63
C PHE A 76 -20.88 -14.65 -1.22
N ARG A 77 -20.94 -15.52 -0.21
CA ARG A 77 -20.81 -15.16 1.20
C ARG A 77 -19.93 -16.18 1.92
N SER A 78 -18.86 -15.70 2.53
CA SER A 78 -17.98 -16.50 3.39
C SER A 78 -17.65 -15.73 4.67
N PRO A 79 -17.25 -16.42 5.76
CA PRO A 79 -16.76 -15.75 6.97
C PRO A 79 -15.61 -14.77 6.68
N GLY A 80 -14.73 -15.10 5.72
CA GLY A 80 -13.61 -14.23 5.32
C GLY A 80 -14.04 -12.88 4.76
N MET A 81 -15.27 -12.73 4.28
CA MET A 81 -15.78 -11.43 3.80
C MET A 81 -15.96 -10.41 4.91
N PHE A 82 -16.31 -10.86 6.12
CA PHE A 82 -16.37 -9.98 7.27
C PHE A 82 -14.99 -9.40 7.57
N ASP A 83 -13.95 -10.24 7.53
CA ASP A 83 -12.57 -9.79 7.72
C ASP A 83 -12.08 -8.89 6.57
N ILE A 84 -12.52 -9.13 5.32
CA ILE A 84 -12.23 -8.22 4.19
C ILE A 84 -12.86 -6.86 4.45
N ALA A 85 -14.15 -6.82 4.83
CA ALA A 85 -14.86 -5.59 5.15
C ALA A 85 -14.17 -4.83 6.30
N ALA A 86 -13.84 -5.51 7.40
CA ALA A 86 -13.15 -4.90 8.54
C ALA A 86 -11.76 -4.38 8.17
N SER A 87 -11.02 -5.11 7.32
CA SER A 87 -9.70 -4.67 6.84
C SER A 87 -9.83 -3.44 5.93
N TYR A 88 -10.85 -3.37 5.10
CA TYR A 88 -11.12 -2.20 4.25
C TYR A 88 -11.52 -0.97 5.07
N SER A 89 -12.39 -1.12 6.07
CA SER A 89 -12.73 -0.05 7.02
C SER A 89 -11.48 0.47 7.73
N SER A 90 -10.61 -0.44 8.18
CA SER A 90 -9.32 -0.10 8.77
C SER A 90 -8.43 0.67 7.79
N PHE A 91 -8.35 0.24 6.53
CA PHE A 91 -7.60 0.94 5.49
C PHE A 91 -8.10 2.38 5.29
N LEU A 92 -9.41 2.58 5.08
CA LEU A 92 -10.00 3.90 4.87
C LEU A 92 -9.71 4.85 6.04
N LEU A 93 -9.87 4.36 7.26
CA LEU A 93 -9.61 5.12 8.48
C LEU A 93 -8.13 5.51 8.58
N ASN A 94 -7.23 4.53 8.47
CA ASN A 94 -5.80 4.76 8.64
C ASN A 94 -5.24 5.67 7.55
N LEU A 95 -5.68 5.52 6.30
CA LEU A 95 -5.22 6.41 5.21
C LEU A 95 -5.72 7.85 5.42
N ARG A 96 -6.96 8.03 5.90
CA ARG A 96 -7.48 9.36 6.27
C ARG A 96 -6.69 9.99 7.43
N LEU A 97 -6.34 9.20 8.44
CA LEU A 97 -5.51 9.67 9.56
C LEU A 97 -4.10 10.05 9.06
N ALA A 98 -3.49 9.23 8.21
CA ALA A 98 -2.20 9.51 7.60
C ALA A 98 -2.19 10.83 6.82
N GLN A 99 -3.24 11.11 6.00
CA GLN A 99 -3.39 12.39 5.31
C GLN A 99 -3.34 13.59 6.27
N ASN A 100 -4.06 13.51 7.39
CA ASN A 100 -4.09 14.58 8.38
C ASN A 100 -2.76 14.71 9.12
N THR A 101 -2.12 13.59 9.46
CA THR A 101 -0.83 13.59 10.14
C THR A 101 0.29 14.15 9.26
N LEU A 102 0.25 13.91 7.94
CA LEU A 102 1.19 14.49 6.99
C LEU A 102 1.21 16.02 7.05
N LEU A 103 0.05 16.66 7.18
CA LEU A 103 -0.02 18.12 7.38
C LEU A 103 0.70 18.53 8.66
N THR A 104 0.43 17.85 9.78
CA THR A 104 1.11 18.13 11.06
C THR A 104 2.64 18.00 10.93
N VAL A 105 3.11 16.93 10.29
CA VAL A 105 4.54 16.68 10.04
C VAL A 105 5.15 17.82 9.20
N LEU A 106 4.49 18.18 8.10
CA LEU A 106 4.92 19.27 7.22
C LEU A 106 4.92 20.64 7.93
N GLY A 107 3.86 20.95 8.67
CA GLY A 107 3.73 22.19 9.42
C GLY A 107 4.84 22.36 10.46
N LYS A 108 5.18 21.28 11.19
CA LYS A 108 6.33 21.28 12.12
C LYS A 108 7.64 21.56 11.40
N ARG A 109 7.92 20.86 10.29
CA ARG A 109 9.16 21.05 9.51
C ARG A 109 9.31 22.47 8.99
N LEU A 110 8.22 23.07 8.50
CA LEU A 110 8.21 24.43 7.97
C LEU A 110 8.02 25.51 9.06
N LYS A 111 7.83 25.12 10.32
CA LYS A 111 7.46 26.01 11.44
C LYS A 111 6.24 26.87 11.11
N LYS A 112 5.24 26.27 10.46
CA LYS A 112 3.97 26.91 10.07
C LYS A 112 2.80 26.25 10.80
N SER A 113 1.86 27.07 11.26
CA SER A 113 0.58 26.57 11.76
C SER A 113 -0.27 26.11 10.57
N VAL A 114 -0.67 24.85 10.57
CA VAL A 114 -1.55 24.27 9.54
C VAL A 114 -2.76 23.62 10.20
N PRO A 115 -3.93 23.58 9.54
CA PRO A 115 -5.09 22.88 10.04
C PRO A 115 -4.81 21.40 10.33
N GLN A 116 -5.45 20.86 11.36
CA GLN A 116 -5.31 19.45 11.76
C GLN A 116 -5.94 18.47 10.77
N SER A 117 -6.78 18.93 9.85
CA SER A 117 -7.43 18.07 8.87
C SER A 117 -7.28 18.58 7.45
N MET A 118 -7.14 17.65 6.51
CA MET A 118 -7.01 18.00 5.09
C MET A 118 -8.25 18.71 4.55
N THR A 119 -9.44 18.36 5.03
CA THR A 119 -10.67 19.08 4.68
C THR A 119 -10.62 20.55 5.12
N ALA A 120 -10.13 20.83 6.34
CA ALA A 120 -9.97 22.20 6.81
C ALA A 120 -8.82 22.94 6.12
N PHE A 121 -7.79 22.22 5.70
CA PHE A 121 -6.72 22.76 4.86
C PHE A 121 -7.28 23.21 3.50
N MET A 122 -8.00 22.33 2.81
CA MET A 122 -8.56 22.55 1.47
C MET A 122 -9.62 23.65 1.45
N SER A 123 -10.49 23.75 2.47
CA SER A 123 -11.51 24.82 2.54
C SER A 123 -10.92 26.23 2.60
N LYS A 124 -9.64 26.35 2.97
CA LYS A 124 -8.92 27.61 3.13
C LYS A 124 -7.60 27.64 2.34
N LEU A 125 -7.48 26.82 1.30
CA LEU A 125 -6.23 26.55 0.57
C LEU A 125 -5.41 27.81 0.26
N LYS A 126 -6.04 28.82 -0.36
CA LYS A 126 -5.37 30.08 -0.76
C LYS A 126 -4.81 30.89 0.41
N SER A 127 -5.41 30.77 1.59
CA SER A 127 -4.98 31.46 2.82
C SER A 127 -4.03 30.65 3.69
N GLN A 128 -3.70 29.42 3.31
CA GLN A 128 -2.79 28.57 4.08
C GLN A 128 -1.36 29.13 4.04
N PRO A 129 -0.64 29.14 5.17
CA PRO A 129 0.69 29.74 5.29
C PRO A 129 1.83 28.89 4.70
N LEU A 130 1.51 27.91 3.85
CA LEU A 130 2.48 27.07 3.15
C LEU A 130 2.87 27.71 1.80
N ASP A 131 4.08 27.43 1.32
CA ASP A 131 4.49 27.87 -0.01
C ASP A 131 3.64 27.21 -1.10
N LYS A 132 3.57 27.85 -2.27
CA LYS A 132 2.71 27.41 -3.40
C LYS A 132 2.98 25.95 -3.78
N ILE A 133 4.24 25.53 -3.82
CA ILE A 133 4.63 24.16 -4.18
C ILE A 133 3.92 23.10 -3.32
N TYR A 134 3.89 23.28 -2.00
CA TYR A 134 3.25 22.31 -1.09
C TYR A 134 1.72 22.33 -1.24
N ARG A 135 1.13 23.52 -1.43
CA ARG A 135 -0.32 23.65 -1.66
C ARG A 135 -0.74 22.94 -2.94
N ASP A 136 0.02 23.14 -4.02
CA ASP A 136 -0.27 22.53 -5.32
C ASP A 136 -0.17 20.99 -5.24
N MET A 137 0.85 20.45 -4.57
CA MET A 137 0.99 19.00 -4.34
C MET A 137 -0.21 18.43 -3.55
N ILE A 138 -0.59 19.08 -2.45
CA ILE A 138 -1.71 18.65 -1.60
C ILE A 138 -3.04 18.77 -2.36
N GLU A 139 -3.27 19.85 -3.11
CA GLU A 139 -4.47 20.06 -3.91
C GLU A 139 -4.58 19.02 -5.03
N SER A 140 -3.48 18.74 -5.74
CA SER A 140 -3.43 17.70 -6.77
C SER A 140 -3.84 16.35 -6.19
N TYR A 141 -3.23 15.93 -5.09
CA TYR A 141 -3.60 14.68 -4.42
C TYR A 141 -5.08 14.67 -3.97
N TRP A 142 -5.54 15.78 -3.39
CA TRP A 142 -6.91 15.89 -2.89
C TRP A 142 -7.94 15.67 -4.00
N ASN A 143 -7.71 16.30 -5.15
CA ASN A 143 -8.59 16.24 -6.31
C ASN A 143 -8.52 14.88 -7.03
N THR A 144 -7.37 14.19 -6.99
CA THR A 144 -7.22 12.86 -7.60
C THR A 144 -7.89 11.77 -6.77
N SER A 145 -7.58 11.70 -5.47
CA SER A 145 -8.01 10.57 -4.61
C SER A 145 -8.42 10.98 -3.20
N GLY A 146 -7.92 12.10 -2.67
CA GLY A 146 -8.13 12.46 -1.26
C GLY A 146 -9.58 12.72 -0.86
N ASP A 147 -10.34 13.44 -1.69
CA ASP A 147 -11.74 13.76 -1.39
C ASP A 147 -12.67 12.55 -1.53
N GLU A 148 -12.47 11.72 -2.56
CA GLU A 148 -13.26 10.51 -2.75
C GLU A 148 -13.02 9.51 -1.61
N LEU A 149 -11.77 9.34 -1.17
CA LEU A 149 -11.43 8.53 0.00
C LEU A 149 -12.16 9.00 1.25
N ARG A 150 -12.24 10.33 1.45
CA ARG A 150 -13.00 10.90 2.56
C ARG A 150 -14.46 10.50 2.48
N HIS A 151 -15.10 10.58 1.31
CA HIS A 151 -16.50 10.18 1.15
C HIS A 151 -16.73 8.71 1.49
N TYR A 152 -15.87 7.80 1.02
CA TYR A 152 -15.97 6.39 1.38
C TYR A 152 -15.74 6.13 2.86
N ARG A 153 -14.78 6.81 3.49
CA ARG A 153 -14.54 6.71 4.95
C ARG A 153 -15.73 7.24 5.76
N ASP A 154 -16.29 8.39 5.36
CA ASP A 154 -17.47 8.97 6.01
C ASP A 154 -18.66 8.01 5.90
N LEU A 155 -18.85 7.39 4.72
CA LEU A 155 -19.87 6.38 4.49
C LEU A 155 -19.67 5.16 5.39
N ASP A 156 -18.46 4.63 5.44
CA ASP A 156 -18.09 3.47 6.27
C ASP A 156 -18.34 3.74 7.76
N GLN A 157 -17.81 4.85 8.28
CA GLN A 157 -17.88 5.20 9.70
C GLN A 157 -19.30 5.49 10.18
N HIS A 158 -20.12 6.15 9.36
CA HIS A 158 -21.44 6.61 9.80
C HIS A 158 -22.57 5.66 9.41
N ARG A 159 -22.34 4.75 8.45
CA ARG A 159 -23.38 3.86 7.93
C ARG A 159 -22.99 2.38 8.01
N GLY A 160 -21.70 2.03 7.94
CA GLY A 160 -21.23 0.64 7.96
C GLY A 160 -21.51 -0.11 6.66
N LEU A 161 -21.55 0.59 5.52
CA LEU A 161 -22.17 0.09 4.28
C LEU A 161 -21.24 0.19 3.05
N VAL A 162 -19.94 0.41 3.24
CA VAL A 162 -19.03 0.66 2.10
C VAL A 162 -18.75 -0.60 1.27
N LEU A 163 -18.63 -1.76 1.94
CA LEU A 163 -18.38 -3.06 1.30
C LEU A 163 -19.51 -4.03 1.59
N ARG A 164 -20.42 -4.20 0.63
CA ARG A 164 -21.60 -5.08 0.75
C ARG A 164 -21.76 -6.07 -0.40
N GLU A 165 -21.21 -5.74 -1.54
CA GLU A 165 -21.35 -6.50 -2.79
C GLU A 165 -20.11 -7.37 -3.00
N PHE A 166 -20.27 -8.68 -2.79
CA PHE A 166 -19.23 -9.69 -2.95
C PHE A 166 -19.69 -10.72 -3.99
N TRP A 167 -18.88 -10.89 -5.03
CA TRP A 167 -19.22 -11.70 -6.20
C TRP A 167 -18.03 -12.56 -6.58
N ILE A 168 -18.24 -13.86 -6.83
CA ILE A 168 -17.26 -14.67 -7.54
C ILE A 168 -17.50 -14.49 -9.04
N ASP A 169 -16.47 -14.04 -9.75
CA ASP A 169 -16.45 -13.95 -11.20
C ASP A 169 -15.82 -15.22 -11.79
N ARG A 170 -16.60 -15.89 -12.64
CA ARG A 170 -16.30 -17.15 -13.31
C ARG A 170 -16.19 -16.97 -14.83
N SER A 171 -16.19 -15.74 -15.33
CA SER A 171 -16.15 -15.44 -16.78
C SER A 171 -14.79 -15.77 -17.42
N GLY A 172 -13.73 -15.90 -16.62
CA GLY A 172 -12.38 -16.22 -17.06
C GLY A 172 -11.88 -17.60 -16.62
N PRO A 173 -10.68 -18.01 -17.06
CA PRO A 173 -10.05 -19.27 -16.63
C PRO A 173 -9.74 -19.28 -15.14
N ASP A 174 -9.50 -18.12 -14.54
CA ASP A 174 -9.22 -17.95 -13.12
C ASP A 174 -10.41 -17.32 -12.41
N LEU A 175 -10.84 -17.96 -11.32
CA LEU A 175 -11.87 -17.43 -10.43
C LEU A 175 -11.36 -16.20 -9.67
N LYS A 176 -12.21 -15.17 -9.54
CA LYS A 176 -11.86 -13.94 -8.82
C LYS A 176 -12.97 -13.53 -7.86
N LEU A 177 -12.60 -13.14 -6.63
CA LEU A 177 -13.52 -12.45 -5.74
C LEU A 177 -13.54 -10.96 -6.09
N LEU A 178 -14.69 -10.49 -6.56
CA LEU A 178 -14.97 -9.09 -6.83
C LEU A 178 -15.69 -8.46 -5.64
N THR A 179 -15.17 -7.33 -5.18
CA THR A 179 -15.77 -6.50 -4.14
C THR A 179 -16.05 -5.13 -4.72
N TYR A 180 -17.31 -4.69 -4.71
CA TYR A 180 -17.68 -3.42 -5.35
C TYR A 180 -17.97 -2.32 -4.33
N LEU A 181 -17.49 -1.11 -4.64
CA LEU A 181 -17.83 0.12 -3.94
C LEU A 181 -19.05 0.78 -4.56
N PRO A 182 -19.87 1.49 -3.76
CA PRO A 182 -20.97 2.27 -4.31
C PRO A 182 -20.45 3.42 -5.18
N ASP A 183 -21.11 3.68 -6.30
CA ASP A 183 -20.78 4.75 -7.25
C ASP A 183 -21.07 6.15 -6.69
N ASN A 184 -21.93 6.21 -5.67
CA ASN A 184 -22.45 7.43 -5.06
C ASN A 184 -22.19 7.45 -3.54
N PRO A 185 -20.91 7.56 -3.10
CA PRO A 185 -20.54 7.49 -1.68
C PRO A 185 -21.09 8.64 -0.82
N LEU A 186 -21.62 9.69 -1.45
CA LEU A 186 -22.31 10.80 -0.78
C LEU A 186 -23.74 10.46 -0.34
N SER A 187 -24.33 9.37 -0.85
CA SER A 187 -25.68 8.99 -0.47
C SER A 187 -25.75 8.58 1.01
N HIS A 188 -26.77 9.07 1.71
CA HIS A 188 -26.99 8.73 3.12
C HIS A 188 -27.88 7.49 3.31
N LYS A 189 -28.51 6.97 2.25
CA LYS A 189 -29.41 5.82 2.30
C LYS A 189 -28.83 4.68 1.46
N SER A 190 -28.70 3.50 2.07
CA SER A 190 -28.21 2.31 1.37
C SER A 190 -29.10 1.83 0.24
N ALA A 191 -30.40 2.12 0.30
CA ALA A 191 -31.34 1.82 -0.78
C ALA A 191 -31.02 2.57 -2.07
N ASP A 192 -30.31 3.70 -1.97
CA ASP A 192 -29.98 4.55 -3.12
C ASP A 192 -28.59 4.20 -3.70
N PHE A 193 -27.89 3.21 -3.15
CA PHE A 193 -26.54 2.87 -3.62
C PHE A 193 -26.62 2.19 -4.99
N THR A 194 -25.75 2.66 -5.89
CA THR A 194 -25.62 2.11 -7.24
C THR A 194 -24.22 1.52 -7.42
N TYR A 195 -24.10 0.50 -8.27
CA TYR A 195 -22.86 -0.25 -8.53
C TYR A 195 -22.62 -0.47 -10.02
N HIS A 196 -23.14 0.44 -10.85
CA HIS A 196 -23.05 0.36 -12.31
C HIS A 196 -21.61 0.45 -12.80
N LYS A 197 -20.74 1.22 -12.14
CA LYS A 197 -19.33 1.32 -12.53
C LYS A 197 -18.50 0.09 -12.11
N LYS A 198 -19.06 -0.82 -11.30
CA LYS A 198 -18.39 -2.03 -10.80
C LYS A 198 -17.00 -1.73 -10.22
N LYS A 199 -16.89 -0.63 -9.46
CA LYS A 199 -15.61 -0.15 -8.94
C LYS A 199 -15.04 -1.14 -7.93
N ASN A 200 -13.98 -1.85 -8.31
CA ASN A 200 -13.35 -2.84 -7.43
C ASN A 200 -12.70 -2.15 -6.21
N ALA A 201 -13.03 -2.60 -5.01
CA ALA A 201 -12.60 -1.97 -3.78
C ALA A 201 -11.11 -2.13 -3.51
N LEU A 202 -10.53 -3.31 -3.73
CA LEU A 202 -9.10 -3.54 -3.53
C LEU A 202 -8.28 -2.73 -4.54
N SER A 203 -8.68 -2.73 -5.82
CA SER A 203 -8.03 -1.93 -6.85
C SER A 203 -8.07 -0.44 -6.52
N TYR A 204 -9.22 0.06 -6.04
CA TYR A 204 -9.34 1.44 -5.58
C TYR A 204 -8.44 1.74 -4.37
N ALA A 205 -8.39 0.84 -3.37
CA ALA A 205 -7.56 1.02 -2.19
C ALA A 205 -6.07 1.07 -2.54
N LEU A 206 -5.60 0.18 -3.43
CA LEU A 206 -4.24 0.20 -3.94
C LEU A 206 -3.91 1.53 -4.65
N ALA A 207 -4.77 1.97 -5.57
CA ALA A 207 -4.58 3.24 -6.27
C ALA A 207 -4.55 4.45 -5.31
N ALA A 208 -5.49 4.52 -4.37
CA ALA A 208 -5.54 5.60 -3.39
C ALA A 208 -4.32 5.61 -2.45
N PHE A 209 -3.78 4.44 -2.13
CA PHE A 209 -2.54 4.30 -1.36
C PHE A 209 -1.33 4.73 -2.17
N ASP A 210 -1.23 4.35 -3.44
CA ASP A 210 -0.16 4.74 -4.35
C ASP A 210 -0.12 6.26 -4.57
N ASP A 211 -1.29 6.88 -4.74
CA ASP A 211 -1.40 8.35 -4.84
C ASP A 211 -0.92 9.04 -3.57
N PHE A 212 -1.23 8.47 -2.40
CA PHE A 212 -0.77 9.02 -1.13
C PHE A 212 0.73 8.80 -0.91
N HIS A 213 1.24 7.64 -1.35
CA HIS A 213 2.66 7.35 -1.39
C HIS A 213 3.43 8.36 -2.25
N ALA A 214 2.91 8.68 -3.44
CA ALA A 214 3.48 9.71 -4.31
C ALA A 214 3.51 11.07 -3.60
N LEU A 215 2.38 11.53 -3.04
CA LEU A 215 2.31 12.80 -2.30
C LEU A 215 3.35 12.88 -1.18
N VAL A 216 3.43 11.84 -0.34
CA VAL A 216 4.34 11.80 0.81
C VAL A 216 5.80 11.87 0.35
N ASN A 217 6.15 11.13 -0.71
CA ASN A 217 7.50 11.16 -1.27
C ASN A 217 7.84 12.50 -1.93
N ASP A 218 6.91 13.09 -2.68
CA ASP A 218 7.12 14.37 -3.38
C ASP A 218 7.29 15.51 -2.38
N ILE A 219 6.48 15.55 -1.32
CA ILE A 219 6.68 16.51 -0.22
C ILE A 219 8.02 16.29 0.46
N SER A 220 8.41 15.03 0.70
CA SER A 220 9.71 14.70 1.32
C SER A 220 10.88 15.23 0.48
N VAL A 221 10.82 15.07 -0.84
CA VAL A 221 11.81 15.63 -1.76
C VAL A 221 11.80 17.16 -1.68
N ALA A 222 10.63 17.78 -1.72
CA ALA A 222 10.48 19.25 -1.67
C ALA A 222 11.04 19.88 -0.38
N VAL A 223 10.96 19.18 0.76
CA VAL A 223 11.55 19.65 2.03
C VAL A 223 13.03 19.24 2.22
N GLY A 224 13.65 18.66 1.18
CA GLY A 224 15.07 18.37 1.09
C GLY A 224 15.50 16.95 1.47
N PHE A 225 14.58 15.99 1.53
CA PHE A 225 14.90 14.58 1.80
C PHE A 225 14.76 13.75 0.54
N VAL A 226 15.91 13.40 -0.03
CA VAL A 226 16.03 12.44 -1.11
C VAL A 226 16.76 11.23 -0.54
N GLN A 227 16.14 10.06 -0.65
CA GLN A 227 16.82 8.84 -0.23
C GLN A 227 17.68 8.33 -1.39
N GLU A 228 19.01 8.37 -1.20
CA GLU A 228 20.00 7.76 -2.10
C GLU A 228 20.32 6.30 -1.71
N LYS A 229 19.57 5.69 -0.77
CA LYS A 229 19.88 4.34 -0.27
C LYS A 229 19.76 3.32 -1.42
N SER A 230 20.89 2.96 -2.00
CA SER A 230 21.05 1.78 -2.83
C SER A 230 21.16 0.57 -1.89
N PHE A 231 20.19 -0.32 -1.90
CA PHE A 231 20.37 -1.63 -1.28
C PHE A 231 21.37 -2.43 -2.13
N GLY A 232 22.41 -2.95 -1.47
CA GLY A 232 23.71 -3.18 -2.09
C GLY A 232 23.81 -4.41 -2.98
N ASN A 233 22.99 -5.45 -2.76
CA ASN A 233 23.07 -6.68 -3.53
C ASN A 233 21.69 -7.33 -3.65
N ASN A 234 21.23 -7.57 -4.88
CA ASN A 234 20.13 -8.49 -5.19
C ASN A 234 20.74 -9.86 -5.47
N HIS A 235 20.67 -10.78 -4.52
CA HIS A 235 20.90 -12.19 -4.78
C HIS A 235 19.57 -12.85 -5.12
N VAL A 236 19.54 -13.78 -6.07
CA VAL A 236 18.35 -14.59 -6.32
C VAL A 236 18.73 -16.05 -6.06
N ILE A 237 18.04 -16.66 -5.11
CA ILE A 237 18.14 -18.08 -4.77
C ILE A 237 16.93 -18.78 -5.37
N SER A 238 17.14 -19.78 -6.24
CA SER A 238 16.04 -20.66 -6.67
C SER A 238 15.71 -21.62 -5.52
N ALA A 239 14.50 -21.56 -4.98
CA ALA A 239 14.03 -22.48 -3.94
C ALA A 239 13.43 -23.76 -4.53
N SER A 240 12.84 -23.68 -5.74
CA SER A 240 12.34 -24.80 -6.54
C SER A 240 12.25 -24.42 -8.02
N MET A 241 11.74 -25.30 -8.90
CA MET A 241 11.54 -24.98 -10.33
C MET A 241 10.56 -23.82 -10.56
N ASP A 242 9.63 -23.59 -9.62
CA ASP A 242 8.56 -22.59 -9.77
C ASP A 242 8.68 -21.43 -8.77
N GLN A 243 9.66 -21.47 -7.87
CA GLN A 243 9.85 -20.45 -6.83
C GLN A 243 11.29 -19.95 -6.81
N ALA A 244 11.45 -18.64 -7.02
CA ALA A 244 12.67 -17.93 -6.72
C ALA A 244 12.49 -17.05 -5.49
N VAL A 245 13.57 -16.88 -4.75
CA VAL A 245 13.65 -16.05 -3.57
C VAL A 245 14.75 -15.03 -3.83
N SER A 246 14.41 -13.76 -3.93
CA SER A 246 15.39 -12.68 -4.01
C SER A 246 15.82 -12.29 -2.60
N LEU A 247 17.12 -12.41 -2.27
CA LEU A 247 17.72 -11.82 -1.08
C LEU A 247 18.33 -10.46 -1.40
N LEU A 248 17.87 -9.42 -0.72
CA LEU A 248 18.39 -8.06 -0.80
C LEU A 248 19.29 -7.79 0.40
N PHE A 249 20.58 -7.54 0.20
CA PHE A 249 21.45 -7.11 1.31
C PHE A 249 21.25 -5.62 1.63
N ASP A 250 20.97 -5.33 2.90
CA ASP A 250 20.98 -3.98 3.45
C ASP A 250 22.29 -3.72 4.20
N PRO A 251 23.25 -3.01 3.57
CA PRO A 251 24.54 -2.74 4.17
C PRO A 251 24.47 -1.79 5.38
N PHE A 252 23.37 -1.04 5.55
CA PHE A 252 23.24 -0.06 6.62
C PHE A 252 22.82 -0.69 7.95
N GLN A 253 22.15 -1.84 7.90
CA GLN A 253 21.72 -2.58 9.09
C GLN A 253 22.37 -3.96 9.20
N ASN A 254 23.18 -4.35 8.22
CA ASN A 254 23.76 -5.68 8.10
C ASN A 254 22.68 -6.79 8.12
N LYS A 255 21.63 -6.65 7.30
CA LYS A 255 20.49 -7.58 7.22
C LYS A 255 20.21 -8.04 5.78
N PHE A 256 19.61 -9.22 5.61
CA PHE A 256 19.08 -9.67 4.32
C PHE A 256 17.55 -9.57 4.30
N CYS A 257 16.99 -8.96 3.25
CA CYS A 257 15.55 -8.98 3.00
C CYS A 257 15.23 -10.08 2.01
N VAL A 258 14.16 -10.83 2.26
CA VAL A 258 13.73 -11.98 1.46
C VAL A 258 12.47 -11.60 0.70
N HIS A 259 12.50 -11.71 -0.61
CA HIS A 259 11.35 -11.49 -1.48
C HIS A 259 11.06 -12.75 -2.29
N GLU A 260 9.92 -13.39 -2.05
CA GLU A 260 9.46 -14.53 -2.85
C GLU A 260 8.92 -14.03 -4.20
N SER A 261 9.57 -14.40 -5.29
CA SER A 261 9.10 -14.21 -6.66
C SER A 261 8.66 -15.54 -7.26
N LEU A 262 7.49 -15.57 -7.90
CA LEU A 262 7.13 -16.69 -8.78
C LEU A 262 8.02 -16.62 -10.03
N CYS A 263 8.77 -17.67 -10.32
CA CYS A 263 9.51 -17.75 -11.56
C CYS A 263 8.53 -17.94 -12.71
N CYS A 264 8.57 -17.06 -13.71
CA CYS A 264 8.07 -17.41 -15.03
C CYS A 264 8.87 -18.64 -15.51
N ARG A 265 8.22 -19.59 -16.20
CA ARG A 265 8.78 -20.88 -16.68
C ARG A 265 10.03 -20.76 -17.57
N GLU A 266 10.50 -19.55 -17.87
CA GLU A 266 11.77 -19.31 -18.53
C GLU A 266 12.87 -19.37 -17.47
N LYS A 267 13.62 -20.48 -17.47
CA LYS A 267 14.81 -20.69 -16.63
C LYS A 267 15.71 -19.45 -16.70
N PRO A 268 15.80 -18.63 -15.64
CA PRO A 268 16.80 -17.60 -15.61
C PRO A 268 18.12 -18.29 -15.30
N GLU A 269 19.05 -18.32 -16.25
CA GLU A 269 20.44 -18.72 -15.98
C GLU A 269 21.10 -17.65 -15.09
N TYR A 270 20.88 -17.72 -13.78
CA TYR A 270 21.68 -16.98 -12.81
C TYR A 270 22.61 -17.96 -12.10
N ARG A 271 23.91 -17.88 -12.43
CA ARG A 271 24.96 -18.64 -11.76
C ARG A 271 25.20 -18.05 -10.38
N TYR A 272 25.18 -18.93 -9.38
CA TYR A 272 25.40 -18.62 -7.98
C TYR A 272 26.87 -18.86 -7.62
N HIS A 273 27.50 -17.93 -6.88
CA HIS A 273 28.73 -18.15 -6.14
C HIS A 273 28.42 -17.99 -4.65
N ALA A 274 27.97 -19.07 -4.00
CA ALA A 274 27.52 -19.11 -2.60
C ALA A 274 28.64 -19.15 -1.56
N GLN A 275 29.89 -19.29 -1.98
CA GLN A 275 30.79 -20.15 -1.19
C GLN A 275 31.36 -19.51 0.08
N ASP A 276 31.15 -18.22 0.37
CA ASP A 276 31.83 -17.57 1.50
C ASP A 276 30.94 -16.71 2.43
N ALA A 277 29.60 -16.76 2.33
CA ALA A 277 28.73 -15.97 3.21
C ALA A 277 28.15 -16.81 4.36
N ASP A 278 28.56 -16.50 5.59
CA ASP A 278 28.01 -17.06 6.83
C ASP A 278 26.61 -16.48 7.11
N LEU A 279 25.58 -17.08 6.49
CA LEU A 279 24.20 -16.61 6.52
C LEU A 279 23.57 -16.61 7.93
N ASP A 280 24.14 -17.34 8.89
CA ASP A 280 23.65 -17.42 10.28
C ASP A 280 23.88 -16.11 11.05
N LYS A 281 24.71 -15.19 10.52
CA LYS A 281 24.96 -13.87 11.10
C LYS A 281 23.92 -12.82 10.75
N TYR A 282 22.93 -13.15 9.91
CA TYR A 282 22.01 -12.17 9.35
C TYR A 282 20.57 -12.40 9.79
N GLU A 283 19.85 -11.29 10.02
CA GLU A 283 18.40 -11.32 10.20
C GLU A 283 17.70 -11.33 8.84
N PHE A 284 16.69 -12.20 8.69
CA PHE A 284 15.87 -12.34 7.49
C PHE A 284 14.54 -11.61 7.64
N ILE A 285 14.21 -10.75 6.68
CA ILE A 285 12.97 -9.97 6.67
C ILE A 285 12.17 -10.27 5.41
N LYS A 286 10.98 -10.86 5.53
CA LYS A 286 10.08 -11.08 4.37
C LYS A 286 9.48 -9.75 3.90
N VAL A 287 9.72 -9.40 2.63
CA VAL A 287 9.18 -8.20 1.97
C VAL A 287 7.88 -8.54 1.25
N ASN A 288 6.91 -7.63 1.31
CA ASN A 288 5.56 -7.83 0.79
C ASN A 288 5.53 -7.99 -0.74
N LYS A 289 4.74 -8.95 -1.25
CA LYS A 289 4.52 -9.23 -2.67
C LYS A 289 3.62 -8.21 -3.39
N LEU A 290 2.70 -7.56 -2.67
CA LEU A 290 1.77 -6.55 -3.21
C LEU A 290 2.48 -5.28 -3.70
N PHE A 291 3.64 -4.98 -3.12
CA PHE A 291 4.46 -3.83 -3.48
C PHE A 291 5.76 -4.37 -4.05
N PRO A 292 5.79 -4.73 -5.34
CA PRO A 292 7.01 -5.22 -5.96
C PRO A 292 8.10 -4.18 -5.74
N ILE A 293 9.30 -4.64 -5.38
CA ILE A 293 10.50 -3.81 -5.29
C ILE A 293 10.60 -3.02 -6.60
N LYS A 294 10.30 -1.71 -6.57
CA LYS A 294 10.34 -0.88 -7.78
C LYS A 294 11.76 -0.97 -8.36
N LYS A 295 11.88 -1.03 -9.69
CA LYS A 295 13.15 -1.20 -10.44
C LYS A 295 14.27 -0.19 -10.11
N SER A 296 14.00 0.81 -9.27
CA SER A 296 14.96 1.76 -8.71
C SER A 296 16.11 1.11 -7.91
N PHE A 297 16.03 -0.18 -7.58
CA PHE A 297 17.09 -0.91 -6.87
C PHE A 297 18.01 -1.76 -7.77
N SER A 298 17.70 -1.89 -9.06
CA SER A 298 18.61 -2.54 -10.01
C SER A 298 19.50 -1.48 -10.66
N THR A 299 20.59 -1.08 -10.01
CA THR A 299 21.68 -0.44 -10.75
C THR A 299 22.33 -1.49 -11.63
N HIS A 300 21.87 -1.62 -12.88
CA HIS A 300 22.78 -2.05 -13.94
C HIS A 300 23.83 -0.95 -14.09
N ARG A 301 24.95 -1.07 -13.39
CA ARG A 301 26.19 -0.46 -13.87
C ARG A 301 26.58 -1.21 -15.13
N THR A 302 26.06 -0.79 -16.28
CA THR A 302 26.77 -1.03 -17.54
C THR A 302 28.03 -0.20 -17.48
N HIS A 303 29.15 -0.84 -17.11
CA HIS A 303 30.46 -0.32 -17.45
C HIS A 303 30.52 -0.20 -18.97
N SER A 304 30.44 1.04 -19.46
CA SER A 304 30.90 1.39 -20.79
C SER A 304 32.39 1.65 -20.68
N GLN A 305 33.13 1.08 -21.62
CA GLN A 305 34.59 0.96 -21.72
C GLN A 305 35.35 2.28 -21.59
#